data_AF-A0A5F2C1D0-F1
#
_entry.id   AF-A0A5F2C1D0-F1
#
_cell.length_a   1.000
_cell.length_b   1.000
_cell.length_c   1.000
_cell.angle_alpha   90.00
_cell.angle_beta   90.00
_cell.angle_gamma   90.00
#
_symmetry.space_group_name_H-M   'P 1'
#
loop_
_entity.id
_entity.type
_entity.pdbx_description
1 polymer ?
#
loop_
_entity_poly.entity_id
_entity_poly.type
_entity_poly.pdbx_seq_one_letter_code
_entity_poly.pdbx_strand_id
1 'polypeptide(L)'
;MRIGILPLLFILTIAINCVALNTTGLTNRYKGSEAKDKIKDAATVAAQLYAISTGDFTGTTYINNIVLPPILAGIKPSEYYAKDDVNACVDEIKLFGALGLAPTIGVLFGQCSNLQPDNNVYGNVN
;
A
#
# COMPACT_ATOMS: atom_id res chain seq x y z
N MET A 1 9.83 23.81 -40.97
CA MET A 1 9.47 24.15 -39.57
C MET A 1 10.74 24.12 -38.73
N ARG A 2 11.27 25.29 -38.32
CA ARG A 2 12.35 25.33 -37.32
C ARG A 2 11.70 25.17 -35.96
N ILE A 3 11.71 23.95 -35.42
CA ILE A 3 11.36 23.71 -34.02
C ILE A 3 12.35 24.56 -33.21
N GLY A 4 11.84 25.56 -32.50
CA GLY A 4 12.67 26.43 -31.69
C GLY A 4 13.45 25.60 -30.68
N ILE A 5 14.71 25.95 -30.47
CA ILE A 5 15.58 25.30 -29.48
C ILE A 5 15.00 25.47 -28.05
N LEU A 6 14.21 26.52 -27.83
CA LEU A 6 13.58 26.86 -26.54
C LEU A 6 12.55 25.81 -26.03
N PRO A 7 11.52 25.42 -26.79
CA PRO A 7 10.57 24.37 -26.34
C PRO A 7 11.24 23.01 -26.17
N LEU A 8 12.29 22.71 -26.95
CA LEU A 8 13.06 21.47 -26.80
C LEU A 8 13.82 21.45 -25.47
N LEU A 9 14.43 22.57 -25.07
CA LEU A 9 15.09 22.71 -23.76
C LEU A 9 14.12 22.55 -22.59
N PHE A 10 12.89 23.07 -22.71
CA PHE A 10 11.87 22.96 -21.66
C PHE A 10 11.36 21.52 -21.47
N ILE A 11 11.28 20.73 -22.55
CA ILE A 11 10.91 19.31 -22.45
C ILE A 11 12.06 18.49 -21.83
N LEU A 12 13.31 18.82 -22.16
CA LEU A 12 14.49 18.17 -21.57
C LEU A 12 14.61 18.42 -20.05
N THR A 13 14.29 19.63 -19.56
CA THR A 13 14.32 19.88 -18.11
C THR A 13 13.26 19.09 -17.35
N ILE A 14 12.06 18.90 -17.92
CA ILE A 14 11.01 18.05 -17.32
C ILE A 14 11.47 16.58 -17.28
N ALA A 15 12.08 16.08 -18.35
CA ALA A 15 12.56 14.70 -18.43
C ALA A 15 13.68 14.39 -17.42
N ILE A 16 14.60 15.33 -17.17
CA ILE A 16 15.68 15.17 -16.18
C ILE A 16 15.12 15.11 -14.76
N ASN A 17 14.10 15.92 -14.45
CA ASN A 17 13.45 15.91 -13.14
C ASN A 17 12.66 14.62 -12.89
N CYS A 18 12.06 14.00 -13.90
CA CYS A 18 11.40 12.70 -13.75
C CYS A 18 12.39 11.56 -13.44
N VAL A 19 13.58 11.58 -14.06
CA VAL A 19 14.63 10.60 -13.78
C VAL A 19 15.22 10.83 -12.39
N ALA A 20 15.44 12.09 -11.98
CA ALA A 20 15.88 12.44 -10.63
C ALA A 20 14.82 12.12 -9.53
N LEU A 21 13.52 12.25 -9.83
CA LEU A 21 12.45 11.79 -8.94
C LEU A 21 12.42 10.26 -8.77
N ASN A 22 12.84 9.53 -9.80
CA ASN A 22 13.04 8.09 -9.70
C ASN A 22 14.23 7.75 -8.78
N THR A 23 15.31 8.54 -8.82
CA THR A 23 16.49 8.31 -7.95
C THR A 23 16.24 8.69 -6.49
N THR A 24 15.29 9.59 -6.20
CA THR A 24 14.88 9.92 -4.81
C THR A 24 13.92 8.88 -4.21
N GLY A 25 13.54 7.85 -4.97
CA GLY A 25 12.61 6.79 -4.55
C GLY A 25 11.14 7.24 -4.45
N LEU A 26 10.81 8.46 -4.87
CA LEU A 26 9.46 9.04 -4.68
C LEU A 26 8.38 8.29 -5.47
N THR A 27 8.76 7.58 -6.53
CA THR A 27 7.88 6.76 -7.36
C THR A 27 7.65 5.34 -6.84
N ASN A 28 8.50 4.85 -5.91
CA ASN A 28 8.40 3.49 -5.32
C ASN A 28 7.69 3.49 -3.97
N ARG A 29 6.81 4.47 -3.74
CA ARG A 29 6.07 4.62 -2.49
C ARG A 29 4.58 4.75 -2.72
N TYR A 30 3.81 4.28 -1.76
CA TYR A 30 2.39 4.62 -1.62
C TYR A 30 2.23 5.67 -0.54
N LYS A 31 1.39 6.67 -0.81
CA LYS A 31 0.91 7.53 0.27
C LYS A 31 0.09 6.68 1.22
N GLY A 32 0.17 6.95 2.52
CA GLY A 32 -0.51 6.14 3.54
C GLY A 32 -2.01 6.00 3.33
N SER A 33 -2.68 7.03 2.78
CA SER A 33 -4.08 6.91 2.37
C SER A 33 -4.30 5.83 1.31
N GLU A 34 -3.42 5.76 0.30
CA GLU A 34 -3.49 4.74 -0.74
C GLU A 34 -3.11 3.35 -0.21
N ALA A 35 -2.13 3.27 0.69
CA ALA A 35 -1.76 2.01 1.35
C ALA A 35 -2.93 1.44 2.18
N LYS A 36 -3.68 2.30 2.89
CA LYS A 36 -4.90 1.88 3.62
C LYS A 36 -5.94 1.29 2.70
N ASP A 37 -6.21 1.95 1.56
CA ASP A 37 -7.21 1.49 0.61
C ASP A 37 -6.82 0.11 0.04
N LYS A 38 -5.55 -0.08 -0.32
CA LYS A 38 -5.04 -1.38 -0.79
C LYS A 38 -5.19 -2.50 0.25
N ILE A 39 -4.85 -2.23 1.51
CA ILE A 39 -5.00 -3.19 2.61
C ILE A 39 -6.49 -3.50 2.82
N LYS A 40 -7.37 -2.50 2.77
CA LYS A 40 -8.82 -2.67 2.90
C LYS A 40 -9.42 -3.49 1.76
N ASP A 41 -8.96 -3.28 0.52
CA ASP A 41 -9.41 -4.04 -0.63
C ASP A 41 -8.99 -5.51 -0.52
N ALA A 42 -7.75 -5.77 -0.12
CA ALA A 42 -7.25 -7.11 0.16
C ALA A 42 -8.06 -7.79 1.28
N ALA A 43 -8.30 -7.07 2.36
CA ALA A 43 -9.12 -7.51 3.49
C ALA A 43 -10.56 -7.80 3.08
N THR A 44 -11.13 -7.06 2.14
CA THR A 44 -12.46 -7.31 1.59
C THR A 44 -12.54 -8.64 0.88
N VAL A 45 -11.56 -8.96 0.03
CA VAL A 45 -11.49 -10.28 -0.61
C VAL A 45 -11.31 -11.38 0.44
N ALA A 46 -10.40 -11.20 1.38
CA ALA A 46 -10.15 -12.18 2.44
C ALA A 46 -11.35 -12.39 3.37
N ALA A 47 -12.11 -11.34 3.70
CA ALA A 47 -13.32 -11.41 4.53
C ALA A 47 -14.41 -12.26 3.87
N GLN A 48 -14.56 -12.16 2.53
CA GLN A 48 -15.49 -12.99 1.77
C GLN A 48 -15.09 -14.47 1.84
N LEU A 49 -13.81 -14.76 1.62
CA LEU A 49 -13.29 -16.14 1.69
C LEU A 49 -13.39 -16.72 3.10
N TYR A 50 -13.07 -15.92 4.12
CA TYR A 50 -13.25 -16.29 5.52
C TYR A 50 -14.72 -16.64 5.84
N ALA A 51 -15.67 -15.80 5.44
CA ALA A 51 -17.10 -16.05 5.64
C ALA A 51 -17.55 -17.35 4.97
N ILE A 52 -17.10 -17.62 3.73
CA ILE A 52 -17.39 -18.87 3.02
C ILE A 52 -16.79 -20.07 3.75
N SER A 53 -15.54 -19.96 4.20
CA SER A 53 -14.82 -21.07 4.85
C SER A 53 -15.38 -21.44 6.22
N THR A 54 -15.90 -20.46 6.97
CA THR A 54 -16.41 -20.65 8.33
C THR A 54 -17.93 -20.81 8.39
N GLY A 55 -18.65 -20.42 7.33
CA GLY A 55 -20.10 -20.29 7.34
C GLY A 55 -20.61 -19.09 8.15
N ASP A 56 -19.73 -18.21 8.63
CA ASP A 56 -20.11 -16.99 9.36
C ASP A 56 -20.40 -15.84 8.37
N PHE A 57 -21.67 -15.66 8.04
CA PHE A 57 -22.18 -14.56 7.23
C PHE A 57 -22.73 -13.41 8.06
N THR A 58 -22.37 -13.30 9.34
CA THR A 58 -22.80 -12.16 10.15
C THR A 58 -22.18 -10.89 9.59
N GLY A 59 -23.03 -9.89 9.33
CA GLY A 59 -22.57 -8.62 8.76
C GLY A 59 -21.52 -7.93 9.63
N THR A 60 -21.59 -8.10 10.95
CA THR A 60 -20.60 -7.57 11.89
C THR A 60 -19.23 -8.24 11.75
N THR A 61 -19.16 -9.57 11.66
CA THR A 61 -17.87 -10.27 11.44
C THR A 61 -17.28 -9.89 10.10
N TYR A 62 -18.12 -9.85 9.05
CA TYR A 62 -17.69 -9.46 7.71
C TYR A 62 -17.09 -8.05 7.70
N ILE A 63 -17.81 -7.05 8.22
CA ILE A 63 -17.34 -5.66 8.24
C ILE A 63 -16.10 -5.49 9.11
N ASN A 64 -16.01 -6.17 10.27
CA ASN A 64 -14.83 -6.11 11.13
C ASN A 64 -13.59 -6.64 10.41
N ASN A 65 -13.73 -7.73 9.65
CA ASN A 65 -12.65 -8.29 8.83
C ASN A 65 -12.23 -7.38 7.67
N ILE A 66 -13.00 -6.34 7.33
CA ILE A 66 -12.63 -5.34 6.32
C ILE A 66 -11.98 -4.11 6.95
N VAL A 67 -12.57 -3.62 8.04
CA VAL A 67 -12.22 -2.32 8.62
C VAL A 67 -11.04 -2.40 9.58
N LEU A 68 -10.90 -3.50 10.33
CA LEU A 68 -9.82 -3.64 11.30
C LEU A 68 -8.43 -3.80 10.65
N PRO A 69 -8.22 -4.56 9.56
CA PRO A 69 -6.91 -4.74 8.96
C PRO A 69 -6.12 -3.43 8.70
N PRO A 70 -6.65 -2.38 8.02
CA PRO A 70 -5.90 -1.14 7.84
C PRO A 70 -5.67 -0.34 9.13
N ILE A 71 -6.48 -0.55 10.17
CA ILE A 71 -6.31 0.06 11.50
C ILE A 71 -5.17 -0.65 12.25
N LEU A 72 -5.20 -1.98 12.26
CA LEU A 72 -4.21 -2.82 12.92
C LEU A 72 -2.82 -2.73 12.27
N ALA A 73 -2.76 -2.48 10.95
CA ALA A 73 -1.52 -2.22 10.23
C ALA A 73 -0.86 -0.88 10.60
N GLY A 74 -1.51 -0.04 11.42
CA GLY A 74 -0.90 1.18 11.96
C GLY A 74 -0.57 2.26 10.92
N ILE A 75 -1.12 2.18 9.71
CA ILE A 75 -0.82 3.12 8.63
C ILE A 75 -1.27 4.54 9.01
N LYS A 76 -0.39 5.52 8.83
CA LYS A 76 -0.67 6.95 8.97
C LYS A 76 -0.95 7.55 7.60
N PRO A 77 -2.12 8.18 7.36
CA PRO A 77 -2.52 8.64 6.02
C PRO A 77 -1.58 9.68 5.37
N SER A 78 -0.88 10.47 6.18
CA SER A 78 0.03 11.53 5.76
C SER A 78 1.43 11.04 5.39
N GLU A 79 1.82 9.86 5.85
CA GLU A 79 3.15 9.28 5.64
C GLU A 79 3.24 8.57 4.29
N TYR A 80 4.44 8.13 3.92
CA TYR A 80 4.67 7.31 2.74
C TYR A 80 5.27 5.97 3.16
N TYR A 81 4.94 4.92 2.41
CA TYR A 81 5.34 3.54 2.68
C TYR A 81 5.96 2.95 1.42
N ALA A 82 6.99 2.13 1.55
CA ALA A 82 7.57 1.43 0.42
C ALA A 82 6.50 0.55 -0.25
N LYS A 83 6.41 0.61 -1.58
CA LYS A 83 5.41 -0.18 -2.32
C LYS A 83 5.56 -1.68 -2.07
N ASP A 84 6.80 -2.15 -2.00
CA ASP A 84 7.10 -3.58 -1.83
C ASP A 84 6.58 -4.09 -0.48
N ASP A 85 6.78 -3.34 0.60
CA ASP A 85 6.27 -3.69 1.94
C ASP A 85 4.74 -3.72 1.98
N VAL A 86 4.10 -2.71 1.38
CA VAL A 86 2.63 -2.65 1.29
C VAL A 86 2.08 -3.80 0.46
N ASN A 87 2.72 -4.11 -0.67
CA ASN A 87 2.31 -5.20 -1.54
C ASN A 87 2.51 -6.57 -0.88
N ALA A 88 3.62 -6.78 -0.16
CA ALA A 88 3.86 -7.99 0.60
C ALA A 88 2.79 -8.21 1.69
N CYS A 89 2.43 -7.15 2.41
CA CYS A 89 1.32 -7.17 3.36
C CYS A 89 -0.02 -7.51 2.67
N VAL A 90 -0.33 -6.88 1.54
CA VAL A 90 -1.55 -7.13 0.76
C VAL A 90 -1.64 -8.58 0.29
N ASP A 91 -0.55 -9.14 -0.22
CA ASP A 91 -0.53 -10.50 -0.74
C ASP A 91 -0.67 -11.53 0.37
N GLU A 92 -0.12 -11.25 1.55
CA GLU A 92 -0.31 -12.11 2.70
C GLU A 92 -1.74 -12.09 3.24
N ILE A 93 -2.39 -10.92 3.33
CA ILE A 93 -3.81 -10.86 3.71
C ILE A 93 -4.65 -11.74 2.77
N LYS A 94 -4.40 -11.69 1.46
CA LYS A 94 -5.07 -12.54 0.48
C LYS A 94 -4.77 -14.02 0.69
N LEU A 95 -3.51 -14.37 0.95
CA LEU A 95 -3.09 -15.74 1.23
C LEU A 95 -3.83 -16.29 2.45
N PHE A 96 -3.87 -15.54 3.55
CA PHE A 96 -4.59 -15.94 4.76
C PHE A 96 -6.09 -16.11 4.49
N GLY A 97 -6.70 -15.19 3.75
CA GLY A 97 -8.09 -15.34 3.30
C GLY A 97 -8.32 -16.60 2.48
N ALA A 98 -7.42 -16.93 1.55
CA ALA A 98 -7.50 -18.16 0.74
C ALA A 98 -7.36 -19.44 1.57
N LEU A 99 -6.69 -19.37 2.73
CA LEU A 99 -6.61 -20.45 3.70
C LEU A 99 -7.80 -20.50 4.67
N GLY A 100 -8.80 -19.63 4.49
CA GLY A 100 -9.96 -19.53 5.39
C GLY A 100 -9.65 -18.88 6.74
N LEU A 101 -8.57 -18.13 6.84
CA LEU A 101 -8.18 -17.40 8.05
C LEU A 101 -8.71 -15.97 8.01
N ALA A 102 -9.01 -15.44 9.19
CA ALA A 102 -9.44 -14.05 9.30
C ALA A 102 -8.31 -13.11 8.86
N PRO A 103 -8.58 -12.08 8.03
CA PRO A 103 -7.57 -11.14 7.55
C PRO A 103 -6.84 -10.38 8.68
N THR A 104 -7.48 -10.21 9.83
CA THR A 104 -6.83 -9.61 11.01
C THR A 104 -5.65 -10.44 11.52
N ILE A 105 -5.67 -11.77 11.35
CA ILE A 105 -4.54 -12.64 11.69
C ILE A 105 -3.36 -12.36 10.76
N GLY A 106 -3.63 -12.26 9.45
CA GLY A 106 -2.60 -11.92 8.46
C GLY A 106 -1.96 -10.56 8.74
N VAL A 107 -2.74 -9.59 9.24
CA VAL A 107 -2.18 -8.30 9.64
C VAL A 107 -1.32 -8.38 10.91
N LEU A 108 -1.78 -9.06 11.95
CA LEU A 108 -1.13 -9.06 13.26
C LEU A 108 0.14 -9.92 13.32
N PHE A 109 0.18 -11.00 12.56
CA PHE A 109 1.27 -11.98 12.62
C PHE A 109 2.10 -12.04 11.34
N GLY A 110 1.74 -11.24 10.34
CA GLY A 110 2.39 -11.20 9.04
C GLY A 110 3.27 -9.96 8.81
N GLN A 111 3.64 -9.74 7.57
CA GLN A 111 4.39 -8.62 7.00
C GLN A 111 3.75 -7.26 7.31
N CYS A 112 2.42 -7.20 7.45
CA CYS A 112 1.74 -5.95 7.79
C CYS A 112 2.11 -5.40 9.17
N SER A 113 2.54 -6.26 10.11
CA SER A 113 2.93 -5.85 11.46
C SER A 113 4.20 -4.99 11.50
N ASN A 114 5.02 -5.08 10.46
CA ASN A 114 6.29 -4.35 10.32
C ASN A 114 6.20 -3.15 9.38
N LEU A 115 5.00 -2.76 8.93
CA LEU A 115 4.84 -1.59 8.07
C LEU A 115 5.26 -0.32 8.80
N GLN A 116 6.37 0.26 8.37
CA GLN A 116 6.90 1.51 8.89
C GLN A 116 6.88 2.58 7.79
N PRO A 117 6.64 3.86 8.16
CA PRO A 117 6.86 4.96 7.25
C PRO A 117 8.27 4.91 6.68
N ASP A 118 8.39 5.03 5.36
CA ASP A 118 9.67 5.18 4.70
C ASP A 118 10.16 6.61 4.96
N ASN A 119 11.05 6.75 5.94
CA ASN A 119 11.69 8.00 6.35
C ASN A 119 12.58 8.62 5.26
N ASN A 120 12.83 7.90 4.17
CA ASN A 120 13.71 8.32 3.10
C ASN A 120 13.03 9.32 2.12
N VAL A 121 11.78 9.72 2.40
CA VAL A 121 11.05 10.77 1.64
C VAL A 121 11.59 12.17 1.92
N TYR A 122 12.13 12.41 3.12
CA TYR A 122 12.70 13.71 3.49
C TYR A 122 14.18 13.87 3.15
N GLY A 123 14.81 12.82 2.61
CA GLY A 123 16.26 12.74 2.54
C GLY A 123 16.86 12.63 3.95
N ASN A 124 17.81 11.73 4.11
CA ASN A 124 18.68 11.77 5.26
C ASN A 124 19.46 13.10 5.22
N VAL A 125 19.05 14.08 6.00
CA VAL A 125 19.83 15.31 6.25
C VAL A 125 20.90 14.99 7.29
N ASN A 126 21.90 14.21 6.88
CA ASN A 126 23.18 14.10 7.57
C ASN A 126 24.28 14.70 6.69
#